data_AF-A0A096CR44-F1
#
_entry.id   AF-A0A096CR44-F1
#
_cell.length_a   1.000
_cell.length_b   1.000
_cell.length_c   1.000
_cell.angle_alpha   90.00
_cell.angle_beta   90.00
_cell.angle_gamma   90.00
#
_symmetry.space_group_name_H-M   'P 1'
#
loop_
_entity.id
_entity.type
_entity.pdbx_description
1 polymer ?
#
loop_
_entity_poly.entity_id
_entity_poly.type
_entity_poly.pdbx_seq_one_letter_code
_entity_poly.pdbx_strand_id
1 'polypeptide(L)'
;MPKQQFKRQADICKKVLDILHKAIELDPVNTQEYETGIEYTEGVMKASHAIVKACEIVERSTKKEKSAPKTEETETKSKKTKTTTKKSKSKEEPKPMVEVEPAPVEEKEAEDLFAMFGD
;
A
#
# COMPACT_ATOMS: atom_id res chain seq x y z
N MET A 1 13.90 -4.57 14.35
CA MET A 1 13.43 -3.16 14.28
C MET A 1 12.95 -2.87 12.86
N PRO A 2 11.63 -2.95 12.58
CA PRO A 2 11.08 -2.72 11.23
C PRO A 2 11.50 -1.38 10.63
N LYS A 3 11.60 -0.34 11.47
CA LYS A 3 12.14 0.99 11.11
C LYS A 3 13.50 0.95 10.40
N GLN A 4 14.42 0.06 10.78
CA GLN A 4 15.72 -0.04 10.11
C GLN A 4 15.63 -0.70 8.74
N GLN A 5 14.71 -1.63 8.53
CA GLN A 5 14.51 -2.27 7.22
C GLN A 5 14.03 -1.24 6.20
N PHE A 6 13.05 -0.40 6.55
CA PHE A 6 12.58 0.66 5.66
C PHE A 6 13.61 1.76 5.39
N LYS A 7 14.52 2.03 6.34
CA LYS A 7 15.68 2.91 6.07
C LYS A 7 16.61 2.30 5.02
N ARG A 8 16.96 1.02 5.17
CA ARG A 8 17.76 0.31 4.16
C ARG A 8 17.05 0.25 2.81
N GLN A 9 15.73 0.05 2.80
CA GLN A 9 14.94 0.06 1.57
C GLN A 9 15.03 1.40 0.85
N ALA A 10 14.93 2.53 1.56
CA ALA A 10 15.12 3.84 0.97
C ALA A 10 16.52 4.00 0.34
N ASP A 11 17.57 3.45 0.97
CA ASP A 11 18.92 3.49 0.40
C ASP A 11 19.10 2.56 -0.81
N ILE A 12 18.40 1.42 -0.84
CA ILE A 12 18.34 0.55 -2.02
C ILE A 12 17.63 1.27 -3.18
N CYS A 13 16.48 1.90 -2.93
CA CYS A 13 15.76 2.67 -3.93
C CYS A 13 16.63 3.77 -4.57
N LYS A 14 17.49 4.45 -3.79
CA LYS A 14 18.44 5.43 -4.36
C LYS A 14 19.40 4.81 -5.37
N LYS A 15 19.92 3.62 -5.08
CA LYS A 15 20.82 2.90 -6.01
C LYS A 15 20.08 2.43 -7.25
N VAL A 16 18.85 1.93 -7.10
CA VAL A 16 18.01 1.50 -8.22
C VAL A 16 17.68 2.68 -9.14
N LEU A 17 17.37 3.86 -8.58
CA LEU A 17 17.16 5.07 -9.39
C LEU A 17 18.40 5.47 -10.19
N ASP A 18 19.59 5.42 -9.60
CA ASP A 18 20.84 5.69 -10.32
C ASP A 18 21.07 4.69 -11.49
N ILE A 19 20.74 3.42 -11.28
CA ILE A 19 20.83 2.39 -12.33
C ILE A 19 19.80 2.65 -13.43
N LEU A 20 18.56 2.99 -13.08
CA LEU A 20 17.50 3.25 -14.07
C LEU A 20 17.79 4.50 -14.90
N HIS A 21 18.30 5.57 -14.29
CA HIS A 21 18.73 6.75 -15.05
C HIS A 21 19.89 6.43 -16.00
N LYS A 22 20.88 5.62 -15.57
CA LYS A 22 21.95 5.14 -16.45
C LYS A 22 21.43 4.23 -17.56
N ALA A 23 20.40 3.43 -17.29
CA ALA A 23 19.78 2.58 -18.30
C ALA A 23 19.14 3.43 -19.41
N ILE A 24 18.48 4.55 -19.07
CA ILE A 24 17.93 5.49 -20.07
C ILE A 24 19.04 6.10 -20.94
N GLU A 25 20.20 6.41 -20.37
CA GLU A 25 21.35 6.92 -21.15
C GLU A 25 21.93 5.87 -22.11
N LEU A 26 21.95 4.60 -21.71
CA LEU A 26 22.54 3.50 -22.48
C LEU A 26 21.57 2.88 -23.50
N ASP A 27 20.29 2.86 -23.18
CA ASP A 27 19.22 2.29 -24.00
C ASP A 27 18.01 3.24 -24.08
N PRO A 28 18.07 4.24 -24.97
CA PRO A 28 16.98 5.20 -25.14
C PRO A 28 15.75 4.58 -25.84
N VAL A 29 15.87 3.40 -26.44
CA VAL A 29 14.76 2.73 -27.12
C VAL A 29 13.71 2.25 -26.11
N ASN A 30 14.17 1.86 -24.91
CA ASN A 30 13.31 1.32 -23.86
C ASN A 30 13.00 2.32 -22.73
N THR A 31 13.13 3.62 -23.01
CA THR A 31 12.97 4.69 -22.01
C THR A 31 11.65 4.61 -21.24
N GLN A 32 10.55 4.28 -21.91
CA GLN A 32 9.23 4.21 -21.27
C GLN A 32 9.19 3.19 -20.12
N GLU A 33 9.80 2.02 -20.30
CA GLU A 33 9.83 0.98 -19.26
C GLU A 33 10.70 1.43 -18.08
N TYR A 34 11.83 2.08 -18.35
CA TYR A 34 12.70 2.62 -17.31
C TYR A 34 12.04 3.76 -16.53
N GLU A 35 11.30 4.65 -17.20
CA GLU A 35 10.52 5.71 -16.55
C GLU A 35 9.44 5.12 -15.62
N THR A 36 8.71 4.08 -16.05
CA THR A 36 7.75 3.40 -15.16
C THR A 36 8.45 2.76 -13.95
N GLY A 37 9.66 2.21 -14.15
CA GLY A 37 10.50 1.71 -13.06
C GLY A 37 10.95 2.80 -12.09
N ILE A 38 11.25 4.00 -12.59
CA ILE A 38 11.61 5.17 -11.79
C ILE A 38 10.42 5.59 -10.92
N GLU A 39 9.24 5.75 -11.52
CA GLU A 39 8.02 6.12 -10.78
C GLU A 39 7.69 5.12 -9.67
N TYR A 40 7.78 3.82 -9.96
CA TYR A 40 7.61 2.76 -8.96
C TYR A 40 8.62 2.91 -7.82
N THR A 41 9.89 3.08 -8.15
CA THR A 41 10.97 3.16 -7.17
C THR A 41 10.83 4.40 -6.28
N GLU A 42 10.41 5.52 -6.85
CA GLU A 42 10.05 6.73 -6.09
C GLU A 42 8.86 6.49 -5.14
N GLY A 43 7.83 5.78 -5.60
CA GLY A 43 6.68 5.39 -4.79
C GLY A 43 7.10 4.56 -3.58
N VAL A 44 7.96 3.55 -3.79
CA VAL A 44 8.51 2.71 -2.72
C VAL A 44 9.35 3.53 -1.74
N MET A 45 10.14 4.50 -2.22
CA MET A 45 10.90 5.40 -1.35
C MET A 45 9.98 6.25 -0.47
N LYS A 46 8.94 6.86 -1.07
CA LYS A 46 7.93 7.67 -0.35
C LYS A 46 7.21 6.82 0.72
N ALA A 47 6.77 5.61 0.37
CA ALA A 47 6.14 4.67 1.30
C ALA A 47 7.09 4.29 2.46
N SER A 48 8.35 3.97 2.15
CA SER A 48 9.36 3.64 3.16
C SER A 48 9.56 4.78 4.17
N HIS A 49 9.62 6.02 3.70
CA HIS A 49 9.73 7.20 4.57
C HIS A 49 8.48 7.40 5.43
N ALA A 50 7.28 7.17 4.88
CA ALA A 50 6.04 7.23 5.64
C ALA A 50 5.98 6.18 6.76
N ILE A 51 6.43 4.94 6.48
CA ILE A 51 6.48 3.88 7.47
C ILE A 51 7.48 4.19 8.58
N VAL A 52 8.66 4.74 8.25
CA VAL A 52 9.64 5.18 9.25
C VAL A 52 9.04 6.25 10.18
N LYS A 53 8.31 7.22 9.61
CA LYS A 53 7.59 8.24 10.40
C LYS A 53 6.50 7.63 11.28
N ALA A 54 5.73 6.67 10.77
CA ALA A 54 4.73 5.97 11.56
C ALA A 54 5.36 5.19 12.73
N CYS A 55 6.48 4.49 12.48
CA CYS A 55 7.25 3.83 13.54
C CYS A 55 7.72 4.83 14.61
N GLU A 56 8.15 6.03 14.23
CA GLU A 56 8.55 7.08 15.18
C GLU A 56 7.43 7.57 16.08
N ILE A 57 6.22 7.70 15.52
CA ILE A 57 5.03 8.09 16.29
C ILE A 57 4.68 7.00 17.31
N VAL A 58 4.67 5.73 16.89
CA VAL A 58 4.41 4.58 17.76
C VAL A 58 5.48 4.42 18.85
N GLU A 59 6.75 4.60 18.51
CA GLU A 59 7.86 4.60 19.48
C GLU A 59 7.72 5.74 20.51
N ARG A 60 7.20 6.91 20.11
CA ARG A 60 6.95 8.04 21.02
C ARG A 60 5.72 7.82 21.91
N SER A 61 4.63 7.30 21.38
CA SER A 61 3.40 7.05 22.17
C SER A 61 3.66 6.01 23.26
N THR A 62 4.30 4.90 22.90
CA THR A 62 4.67 3.82 23.84
C THR A 62 5.66 4.26 24.92
N LYS A 63 6.56 5.22 24.62
CA LYS A 63 7.46 5.81 25.62
C LYS A 63 6.76 6.80 26.55
N LYS A 64 5.82 7.60 26.04
CA LYS A 64 5.07 8.58 26.86
C LYS A 64 4.15 7.92 27.89
N GLU A 65 3.60 6.74 27.58
CA GLU A 65 2.78 5.99 28.54
C GLU A 65 3.57 5.42 29.73
N LYS A 66 4.90 5.24 29.61
CA LYS A 66 5.75 4.75 30.71
C LYS A 66 6.27 5.85 31.64
N SER A 67 6.03 7.13 31.36
CA SER A 67 6.60 8.25 32.14
C SER A 67 5.59 9.25 32.69
N ALA A 68 4.31 8.91 32.80
CA ALA A 68 3.31 9.78 33.42
C ALA A 68 2.92 9.26 34.83
N PRO A 69 3.45 9.84 35.93
CA PRO A 69 2.74 9.82 37.20
C PRO A 69 1.53 10.78 37.13
N LYS A 70 0.57 10.52 38.02
CA LYS A 70 -0.77 11.11 38.15
C LYS A 70 -0.79 12.65 38.36
N THR A 71 -2.01 13.20 38.31
CA THR A 71 -2.50 14.59 38.55
C THR A 71 -2.43 15.52 37.33
N GLU A 72 -3.52 16.12 36.81
CA GLU A 72 -4.77 16.61 37.40
C GLU A 72 -6.04 16.16 36.65
N GLU A 73 -7.05 15.73 37.41
CA GLU A 73 -8.46 15.91 37.08
C GLU A 73 -8.85 17.37 37.30
N THR A 74 -9.52 18.00 36.33
CA THR A 74 -10.70 18.88 36.50
C THR A 74 -11.26 19.12 35.08
N GLU A 75 -12.31 18.42 34.69
CA GLU A 75 -13.69 18.90 34.74
C GLU A 75 -14.03 19.96 33.67
N THR A 76 -14.72 19.54 32.60
CA THR A 76 -16.01 20.15 32.19
C THR A 76 -16.66 19.36 31.05
N LYS A 77 -17.44 18.38 31.50
CA LYS A 77 -18.81 18.03 31.06
C LYS A 77 -19.46 19.01 30.08
N SER A 78 -20.09 18.45 29.03
CA SER A 78 -21.38 18.87 28.42
C SER A 78 -21.34 19.24 26.93
N LYS A 79 -21.71 18.31 26.03
CA LYS A 79 -22.98 18.43 25.28
C LYS A 79 -23.34 17.12 24.57
N LYS A 80 -24.31 16.42 25.15
CA LYS A 80 -25.08 15.34 24.55
C LYS A 80 -26.34 15.99 23.96
N THR A 81 -26.61 15.82 22.67
CA THR A 81 -27.91 16.09 22.01
C THR A 81 -27.88 15.28 20.71
N LYS A 82 -28.33 14.01 20.66
CA LYS A 82 -29.70 13.46 20.62
C LYS A 82 -30.65 14.22 19.69
N THR A 83 -31.38 13.43 18.88
CA THR A 83 -32.50 13.71 17.93
C THR A 83 -32.07 13.85 16.45
N THR A 84 -32.68 13.20 15.44
CA THR A 84 -33.86 12.32 15.34
C THR A 84 -33.92 11.69 13.94
N THR A 85 -34.20 10.39 13.90
CA THR A 85 -35.07 9.65 12.96
C THR A 85 -35.77 10.44 11.83
N LYS A 86 -35.65 9.98 10.57
CA LYS A 86 -36.79 9.54 9.72
C LYS A 86 -36.39 9.05 8.32
N LYS A 87 -36.93 7.87 7.99
CA LYS A 87 -37.13 7.23 6.67
C LYS A 87 -37.45 8.25 5.56
N SER A 88 -37.03 8.01 4.32
CA SER A 88 -37.88 7.33 3.30
C SER A 88 -37.36 7.48 1.85
N LYS A 89 -37.27 6.32 1.17
CA LYS A 89 -37.54 6.01 -0.25
C LYS A 89 -37.38 7.11 -1.33
N SER A 90 -36.49 6.84 -2.29
CA SER A 90 -36.73 6.97 -3.74
C SER A 90 -35.69 6.07 -4.43
N LYS A 91 -36.02 4.87 -4.93
CA LYS A 91 -36.61 4.55 -6.24
C LYS A 91 -35.75 5.09 -7.40
N GLU A 92 -34.80 4.28 -7.87
CA GLU A 92 -34.46 4.15 -9.30
C GLU A 92 -33.56 2.91 -9.52
N GLU A 93 -34.14 1.84 -10.07
CA GLU A 93 -33.39 0.81 -10.78
C GLU A 93 -32.83 1.42 -12.07
N PRO A 94 -31.64 0.96 -12.50
CA PRO A 94 -31.57 0.52 -13.89
C PRO A 94 -30.84 -0.83 -14.01
N LYS A 95 -31.61 -1.84 -14.43
CA LYS A 95 -31.31 -2.94 -15.35
C LYS A 95 -29.83 -3.41 -15.44
N PRO A 96 -29.50 -4.67 -15.07
CA PRO A 96 -28.31 -5.30 -15.61
C PRO A 96 -28.60 -5.69 -17.06
N MET A 97 -27.86 -5.09 -17.98
CA MET A 97 -27.81 -5.46 -19.38
C MET A 97 -27.24 -6.89 -19.49
N VAL A 98 -28.00 -7.74 -20.16
CA VAL A 98 -27.65 -9.09 -20.61
C VAL A 98 -26.52 -9.02 -21.67
N GLU A 99 -25.82 -10.15 -21.85
CA GLU A 99 -24.64 -10.43 -22.70
C GLU A 99 -23.32 -10.11 -22.00
N VAL A 100 -22.39 -11.05 -21.78
CA VAL A 100 -21.83 -12.02 -22.73
C VAL A 100 -21.35 -13.28 -21.99
N GLU A 101 -21.58 -14.42 -22.64
CA GLU A 101 -21.08 -15.77 -22.38
C GLU A 101 -19.59 -15.86 -21.98
N PRO A 102 -19.20 -16.74 -21.04
CA PRO A 102 -17.81 -17.21 -20.99
C PRO A 102 -17.73 -18.74 -21.14
N ALA A 103 -17.32 -19.19 -22.32
CA ALA A 103 -16.49 -20.38 -22.51
C ALA A 103 -15.26 -19.91 -23.32
N PRO A 104 -14.02 -20.25 -22.91
CA PRO A 104 -13.55 -21.63 -22.95
C PRO A 104 -12.78 -22.07 -21.69
N VAL A 105 -13.07 -23.28 -21.20
CA VAL A 105 -12.19 -24.03 -20.30
C VAL A 105 -11.19 -24.77 -21.20
N GLU A 106 -10.01 -24.20 -21.38
CA GLU A 106 -8.89 -24.88 -22.03
C GLU A 106 -8.14 -25.67 -20.96
N GLU A 107 -8.69 -26.84 -20.59
CA GLU A 107 -7.99 -27.89 -19.86
C GLU A 107 -7.07 -28.65 -20.82
N LYS A 108 -5.89 -28.09 -21.14
CA LYS A 108 -4.71 -28.85 -21.57
C LYS A 108 -3.47 -28.13 -21.08
N GLU A 109 -2.47 -28.90 -20.64
CA GLU A 109 -1.18 -28.46 -20.05
C GLU A 109 -1.13 -28.32 -18.52
N ALA A 110 -1.86 -29.16 -17.79
CA ALA A 110 -1.46 -29.58 -16.45
C ALA A 110 -0.72 -30.93 -16.48
N GLU A 111 -0.10 -31.27 -17.61
CA GLU A 111 0.80 -32.43 -17.73
C GLU A 111 2.14 -32.08 -17.08
N ASP A 112 2.10 -32.12 -15.75
CA ASP A 112 3.17 -32.48 -14.83
C ASP A 112 4.57 -31.95 -15.14
N LEU A 113 4.77 -30.64 -14.88
CA LEU A 113 6.09 -30.01 -14.80
C LEU A 113 7.08 -30.74 -13.86
N PHE A 114 6.58 -31.54 -12.91
CA PHE A 114 7.44 -32.30 -11.99
C PHE A 114 7.97 -33.61 -12.60
N ALA A 115 7.41 -34.10 -13.70
CA ALA A 115 7.93 -35.27 -14.42
C ALA A 115 9.21 -34.97 -15.22
N MET A 116 9.51 -33.70 -15.54
CA MET A 116 10.71 -33.33 -16.31
C MET A 116 12.01 -33.30 -15.50
N PHE A 117 11.97 -33.54 -14.18
CA PHE A 117 13.14 -33.45 -13.29
C PHE A 117 13.58 -34.81 -12.69
N GLY A 118 13.20 -35.92 -13.32
CA GLY A 118 13.51 -37.28 -12.83
C GLY A 118 14.49 -38.07 -13.70
N ASP A 119 15.78 -37.75 -13.60
CA ASP A 119 16.96 -38.66 -13.63
C ASP A 119 18.16 -37.94 -13.00
#